data_AF-A0A0B1SHY3-F1
#
_entry.id   AF-A0A0B1SHY3-F1
#
_cell.length_a   1.000
_cell.length_b   1.000
_cell.length_c   1.000
_cell.angle_alpha   90.00
_cell.angle_beta   90.00
_cell.angle_gamma   90.00
#
_symmetry.space_group_name_H-M   'P 1'
#
loop_
_entity.id
_entity.type
_entity.pdbx_description
1 polymer ?
#
loop_
_entity_poly.entity_id
_entity_poly.type
_entity_poly.pdbx_seq_one_letter_code
_entity_poly.pdbx_strand_id
1 'polypeptide(L)'
;MWRLRESAPLAVAADGFAFKNDVSLPLKHFYELTEAVRSRCSSLTKRIVTYGHLGDGNSHLNVTAKEFSNELYDKYVEVLSRGSMIK
;
A
#
# COMPACT_ATOMS: atom_id res chain seq x y z
N MET A 1 12.66 -17.92 -9.94
CA MET A 1 12.14 -17.22 -8.74
C MET A 1 12.09 -15.70 -8.90
N TRP A 2 13.15 -15.02 -9.38
CA TRP A 2 13.18 -13.55 -9.54
C TRP A 2 12.02 -12.92 -10.32
N ARG A 3 11.59 -13.56 -11.42
CA ARG A 3 10.47 -13.07 -12.23
C ARG A 3 9.21 -12.77 -11.43
N LEU A 4 8.94 -13.53 -10.36
CA LEU A 4 7.76 -13.29 -9.51
C LEU A 4 7.83 -11.90 -8.86
N ARG A 5 8.98 -11.56 -8.24
CA ARG A 5 9.18 -10.26 -7.59
C ARG A 5 9.18 -9.11 -8.61
N GLU A 6 9.85 -9.28 -9.74
CA GLU A 6 9.95 -8.25 -10.77
C GLU A 6 8.61 -7.99 -11.47
N SER A 7 7.74 -9.00 -11.54
CA SER A 7 6.40 -8.87 -12.12
C SER A 7 5.36 -8.21 -11.21
N ALA A 8 5.63 -8.05 -9.91
CA ALA A 8 4.67 -7.51 -8.95
C ALA A 8 4.10 -6.12 -9.34
N PRO A 9 4.90 -5.13 -9.78
CA PRO A 9 4.37 -3.84 -10.21
C PRO A 9 3.47 -3.93 -11.45
N LEU A 10 3.75 -4.87 -12.36
CA LEU A 10 2.92 -5.13 -13.55
C LEU A 10 1.58 -5.75 -13.14
N ALA A 11 1.58 -6.70 -12.20
CA ALA A 11 0.37 -7.30 -11.67
C ALA A 11 -0.53 -6.26 -10.98
N VAL A 12 0.05 -5.33 -10.19
CA VAL A 12 -0.69 -4.22 -9.58
C VAL A 12 -1.29 -3.31 -10.65
N ALA A 13 -0.51 -2.94 -11.68
CA ALA A 13 -0.99 -2.09 -12.76
C ALA A 13 -2.14 -2.75 -13.57
N ALA A 14 -2.11 -4.07 -13.72
CA ALA A 14 -3.16 -4.82 -14.39
C ALA A 14 -4.44 -5.01 -13.55
N ASP A 15 -4.38 -4.81 -12.22
CA ASP A 15 -5.50 -5.11 -11.33
C ASP A 15 -6.57 -3.99 -11.28
N GLY A 16 -6.23 -2.78 -11.74
CA GLY A 16 -7.16 -1.64 -11.85
C GLY A 16 -6.50 -0.29 -11.55
N PHE A 17 -7.30 0.67 -11.08
CA PHE A 17 -6.77 1.93 -10.57
C PHE A 17 -5.94 1.66 -9.30
N ALA A 18 -4.72 2.18 -9.23
CA ALA A 18 -3.80 1.90 -8.14
C ALA A 18 -3.28 3.18 -7.50
N PHE A 19 -3.49 3.35 -6.20
CA PHE A 19 -2.71 4.27 -5.37
C PHE A 19 -1.39 3.58 -5.05
N LYS A 20 -0.28 4.22 -5.41
CA LYS A 20 1.08 3.69 -5.24
C LYS A 20 1.87 4.62 -4.33
N ASN A 21 2.36 4.09 -3.23
CA ASN A 21 3.17 4.83 -2.28
C ASN A 21 4.49 4.10 -2.04
N ASP A 22 5.57 4.84 -2.09
CA ASP A 22 6.92 4.38 -1.75
C ASP A 22 7.31 5.07 -0.44
N VAL A 23 7.40 4.29 0.65
CA VAL A 23 7.63 4.82 2.00
C VAL A 23 8.75 4.06 2.69
N SER A 24 9.59 4.80 3.40
CA SER A 24 10.62 4.22 4.29
C SER A 24 10.06 4.17 5.71
N LEU A 25 10.04 2.99 6.31
CA LEU A 25 9.52 2.75 7.66
C LEU A 25 10.57 1.99 8.49
N PRO A 26 10.64 2.22 9.81
CA PRO A 26 11.41 1.34 10.69
C PRO A 26 10.92 -0.10 10.54
N LEU A 27 11.84 -1.06 10.56
CA LEU A 27 11.54 -2.46 10.22
C LEU A 27 10.42 -3.07 11.07
N LYS A 28 10.37 -2.71 12.37
CA LYS A 28 9.31 -3.10 13.30
C LYS A 28 7.90 -2.72 12.83
N HIS A 29 7.79 -1.66 12.02
CA HIS A 29 6.53 -1.10 11.54
C HIS A 29 6.28 -1.39 10.05
N PHE A 30 7.15 -2.17 9.39
CA PHE A 30 7.12 -2.39 7.94
C PHE A 30 5.73 -2.81 7.42
N TYR A 31 5.03 -3.68 8.15
CA TYR A 31 3.71 -4.16 7.75
C TYR A 31 2.54 -3.45 8.44
N GLU A 32 2.79 -2.66 9.48
CA GLU A 32 1.72 -1.99 10.25
C GLU A 32 0.91 -1.01 9.40
N LEU A 33 1.56 -0.31 8.48
CA LEU A 33 0.86 0.60 7.57
C LEU A 33 -0.12 -0.16 6.66
N THR A 34 0.25 -1.36 6.23
CA THR A 34 -0.61 -2.23 5.40
C THR A 34 -1.86 -2.63 6.17
N GLU A 35 -1.72 -3.00 7.43
CA GLU A 35 -2.84 -3.38 8.29
C GLU A 35 -3.73 -2.18 8.63
N ALA A 36 -3.15 -1.01 8.86
CA ALA A 36 -3.91 0.23 9.08
C ALA A 36 -4.80 0.58 7.87
N VAL A 37 -4.24 0.48 6.66
CA VAL A 37 -5.00 0.71 5.43
C VAL A 37 -6.07 -0.38 5.23
N ARG A 38 -5.76 -1.65 5.52
CA ARG A 38 -6.73 -2.75 5.43
C ARG A 38 -7.92 -2.56 6.37
N SER A 39 -7.65 -2.19 7.61
CA SER A 39 -8.69 -1.93 8.62
C SER A 39 -9.65 -0.81 8.18
N ARG A 40 -9.13 0.24 7.52
CA ARG A 40 -9.93 1.43 7.17
C ARG A 40 -10.56 1.41 5.77
N CYS A 41 -9.90 0.77 4.80
CA CYS A 41 -10.22 0.88 3.38
C CYS A 41 -10.65 -0.43 2.71
N SER A 42 -10.65 -1.57 3.41
CA SER A 42 -10.95 -2.89 2.81
C SER A 42 -12.28 -2.95 2.05
N SER A 43 -13.34 -2.27 2.53
CA SER A 43 -14.65 -2.28 1.88
C SER A 43 -14.71 -1.51 0.55
N LEU A 44 -13.75 -0.62 0.30
CA LEU A 44 -13.69 0.26 -0.89
C LEU A 44 -12.60 -0.15 -1.86
N THR A 45 -11.79 -1.15 -1.50
CA THR A 45 -10.59 -1.56 -2.26
C THR A 45 -10.78 -2.96 -2.84
N LYS A 46 -10.12 -3.20 -3.97
CA LYS A 46 -10.04 -4.52 -4.58
C LYS A 46 -8.97 -5.36 -3.91
N ARG A 47 -7.75 -4.81 -3.80
CA ARG A 47 -6.61 -5.43 -3.11
C ARG A 47 -5.72 -4.38 -2.48
N ILE A 48 -5.11 -4.75 -1.36
CA ILE A 48 -4.06 -4.00 -0.68
C ILE A 48 -2.82 -4.90 -0.67
N VAL A 49 -1.75 -4.44 -1.29
CA VAL A 49 -0.53 -5.22 -1.54
C VAL A 49 0.68 -4.42 -1.09
N THR A 50 1.52 -5.05 -0.28
CA THR A 50 2.79 -4.48 0.16
C THR A 50 3.91 -5.43 -0.21
N TYR A 51 4.89 -4.91 -0.93
CA TYR A 51 6.16 -5.54 -1.22
C TYR A 51 7.26 -4.48 -1.09
N GLY A 52 8.52 -4.88 -1.14
CA GLY A 52 9.60 -3.91 -1.09
C GLY A 52 10.91 -4.53 -0.67
N HIS A 53 11.79 -3.70 -0.15
CA HIS A 53 13.10 -4.09 0.34
C HIS A 53 13.03 -4.14 1.86
N LEU A 54 12.77 -5.33 2.40
CA LEU A 54 12.71 -5.51 3.84
C LEU A 54 14.06 -5.11 4.49
N GLY A 55 15.19 -5.41 3.85
CA GLY A 55 16.52 -5.16 4.43
C GLY A 55 16.85 -3.69 4.74
N ASP A 56 16.22 -2.74 4.05
CA ASP A 56 16.46 -1.30 4.24
C ASP A 56 15.20 -0.53 4.70
N GLY A 57 14.08 -1.23 4.93
CA GLY A 57 12.83 -0.64 5.39
C GLY A 57 12.00 0.05 4.31
N ASN A 58 12.33 -0.10 3.03
CA ASN A 58 11.55 0.46 1.93
C ASN A 58 10.31 -0.41 1.61
N SER A 59 9.13 0.16 1.84
CA SER A 59 7.83 -0.46 1.61
C SER A 59 7.11 0.20 0.44
N HIS A 60 6.83 -0.59 -0.60
CA HIS A 60 5.95 -0.24 -1.71
C HIS A 60 4.53 -0.67 -1.37
N LEU A 61 3.76 0.24 -0.79
CA LEU A 61 2.34 0.04 -0.50
C LEU A 61 1.52 0.37 -1.74
N ASN A 62 0.67 -0.57 -2.15
CA ASN A 62 -0.21 -0.44 -3.30
C ASN A 62 -1.65 -0.76 -2.91
N VAL A 63 -2.58 0.13 -3.24
CA VAL A 63 -4.01 -0.05 -3.02
C VAL A 63 -4.71 0.03 -4.37
N THR A 64 -5.37 -1.06 -4.74
CA THR A 64 -6.07 -1.18 -6.03
C THR A 64 -7.57 -1.05 -5.84
N ALA A 65 -8.25 -0.45 -6.80
CA ALA A 65 -9.70 -0.33 -6.88
C ALA A 65 -10.15 -0.47 -8.34
N LYS A 66 -11.46 -0.67 -8.56
CA LYS A 66 -12.02 -0.72 -9.93
C LYS A 66 -11.80 0.61 -10.66
N GLU A 67 -11.99 1.71 -9.96
CA GLU A 67 -11.86 3.08 -10.44
C GLU A 67 -11.47 4.01 -9.28
N PHE A 68 -11.14 5.25 -9.61
CA PHE A 68 -10.87 6.27 -8.60
C PHE A 68 -12.16 6.67 -7.85
N SER A 69 -12.06 6.85 -6.54
CA SER A 69 -13.15 7.35 -5.68
C SER A 69 -12.60 8.35 -4.68
N ASN A 70 -13.26 9.50 -4.55
CA ASN A 70 -12.92 10.51 -3.55
C ASN A 70 -13.05 9.95 -2.13
N GLU A 71 -14.07 9.12 -1.85
CA GLU A 71 -14.24 8.51 -0.52
C GLU A 71 -13.05 7.62 -0.15
N LEU A 72 -12.57 6.82 -1.11
CA LEU A 72 -11.38 5.99 -0.91
C LEU A 72 -10.15 6.85 -0.72
N TYR A 73 -9.97 7.89 -1.55
CA TYR A 73 -8.85 8.80 -1.45
C TYR A 73 -8.79 9.48 -0.07
N ASP A 74 -9.91 10.03 0.41
CA ASP A 74 -9.98 10.74 1.68
C ASP A 74 -9.66 9.82 2.87
N LYS A 75 -10.24 8.60 2.91
CA LYS A 75 -9.92 7.60 3.94
C LYS A 75 -8.46 7.15 3.86
N TYR A 76 -7.94 6.98 2.66
CA TYR A 76 -6.56 6.55 2.44
C TYR A 76 -5.57 7.62 2.93
N VAL A 77 -5.79 8.88 2.57
CA VAL A 77 -4.99 10.01 3.03
C VAL A 77 -5.08 10.17 4.55
N GLU A 78 -6.25 10.00 5.16
CA GLU A 78 -6.41 10.03 6.62
C GLU A 78 -5.48 9.03 7.32
N VAL A 79 -5.40 7.79 6.80
CA VAL A 79 -4.52 6.74 7.35
C VAL A 79 -3.05 7.15 7.24
N LEU A 80 -2.64 7.65 6.08
CA LEU A 80 -1.25 8.07 5.83
C LEU A 80 -0.85 9.28 6.70
N SER A 81 -1.73 10.26 6.85
CA SER A 81 -1.48 11.45 7.66
C SER A 81 -1.35 11.11 9.15
N ARG A 82 -2.12 10.15 9.66
CA ARG A 82 -2.01 9.67 11.05
C ARG A 82 -0.81 8.73 11.26
N GLY A 83 -0.40 8.00 10.22
CA GLY A 83 0.78 7.11 10.24
C GLY A 83 2.12 7.82 10.38
N SER A 84 2.17 9.15 10.17
CA SER A 84 3.36 9.98 10.43
C SER A 84 3.70 10.11 11.93
N MET A 85 2.92 9.50 12.83
CA MET A 85 3.23 9.36 14.27
C MET A 85 4.15 8.18 14.60
N ILE A 86 4.66 7.45 13.60
CA ILE A 86 5.75 6.50 13.80
C ILE A 86 7.08 7.27 13.69
N LYS A 87 7.38 8.08 14.71
CA LYS A 87 8.75 8.50 15.02
C LYS A 87 9.39 7.48 15.95
#